data_AF-A0A1F9PBT3-F1
#
_entry.id   AF-A0A1F9PBT3-F1
#
_cell.length_a   1.000
_cell.length_b   1.000
_cell.length_c   1.000
_cell.angle_alpha   90.00
_cell.angle_beta   90.00
_cell.angle_gamma   90.00
#
_symmetry.space_group_name_H-M   'P 1'
#
loop_
_entity.id
_entity.type
_entity.pdbx_description
1 polymer ?
#
loop_
_entity_poly.entity_id
_entity_poly.type
_entity_poly.pdbx_seq_one_letter_code
_entity_poly.pdbx_strand_id
1 'polypeptide(L)'
;MDLILGDPDDKKLVRAMQPQELYWLFKEIGGPDAMELLGMASPQQYLFILDMELWRGWTFSEDKAVEYLGYILKGSEEHFLELLPCLDFNLLSLFLGRELIVAGGIGDLNTDEERQTDWDHTFDDVFLIKFKNPKHSQIIGSFLELVCRFDNPLYTALMESVSGEIDIESEEECSRIKSGRLADLGFPPHDEALEIYSRINPETFTPKRNKVLLQTGEATTLPDTFLTGKTFLERVILLMDSELFRMELNYLINTALVADQAHLDDAEYMKSVVERVYGYLNIALEYLSQGDETKGAEILAGEHLKSLFQLGFSIVLGLKFEADKLTDSSYATGKALSGLKTARPRYYRGFDAEGIDGYREFREMQDVKTMSDFLMGLRE
;
A
#
# COMPACT_ATOMS: atom_id res chain seq x y z
N MET A 1 -14.14 -9.73 12.16
CA MET A 1 -15.25 -8.84 11.79
C MET A 1 -16.40 -8.94 12.78
N ASP A 2 -17.00 -10.12 12.97
CA ASP A 2 -18.12 -10.34 13.90
C ASP A 2 -17.86 -9.89 15.35
N LEU A 3 -16.61 -9.98 15.81
CA LEU A 3 -16.20 -9.50 17.13
C LEU A 3 -16.21 -7.97 17.25
N ILE A 4 -15.97 -7.23 16.16
CA ILE A 4 -15.97 -5.77 16.14
C ILE A 4 -17.41 -5.27 15.97
N LEU A 5 -18.14 -5.82 15.00
CA LEU A 5 -19.52 -5.43 14.71
C LEU A 5 -20.52 -5.86 15.80
N GLY A 6 -20.16 -6.89 16.58
CA GLY A 6 -20.94 -7.32 17.74
C GLY A 6 -20.74 -6.47 18.99
N ASP A 7 -19.82 -5.50 18.97
CA ASP A 7 -19.55 -4.61 20.10
C ASP A 7 -20.49 -3.39 20.07
N PRO A 8 -21.13 -3.01 21.18
CA PRO A 8 -22.00 -1.84 21.23
C PRO A 8 -21.29 -0.50 20.97
N ASP A 9 -19.96 -0.46 21.04
CA ASP A 9 -19.10 0.67 20.71
C ASP A 9 -18.26 0.42 19.42
N ASP A 10 -18.76 -0.40 18.50
CA ASP A 10 -18.16 -0.74 17.19
C ASP A 10 -17.50 0.44 16.48
N LYS A 11 -18.19 1.59 16.34
CA LYS A 11 -17.68 2.80 15.69
C LYS A 11 -16.45 3.37 16.41
N LYS A 12 -16.41 3.32 17.74
CA LYS A 12 -15.24 3.79 18.50
C LYS A 12 -14.06 2.84 18.32
N LEU A 13 -14.31 1.53 18.29
CA LEU A 13 -13.27 0.53 18.06
C LEU A 13 -12.66 0.68 16.66
N VAL A 14 -13.50 0.81 15.63
CA VAL A 14 -13.03 1.05 14.25
C VAL A 14 -12.18 2.31 14.19
N ARG A 15 -12.64 3.41 14.79
CA ARG A 15 -11.92 4.71 14.75
C ARG A 15 -10.68 4.77 15.63
N ALA A 16 -10.52 3.85 16.58
CA ALA A 16 -9.30 3.74 17.39
C ALA A 16 -8.15 3.06 16.64
N MET A 17 -8.44 2.32 15.57
CA MET A 17 -7.44 1.70 14.71
C MET A 17 -6.64 2.76 13.95
N GLN A 18 -5.37 2.49 13.71
CA GLN A 18 -4.58 3.30 12.78
C GLN A 18 -5.12 3.12 11.34
N PRO A 19 -4.99 4.14 10.46
CA PRO A 19 -5.47 4.05 9.07
C PRO A 19 -4.99 2.81 8.34
N GLN A 20 -3.72 2.46 8.54
CA GLN A 20 -3.13 1.27 7.95
C GLN A 20 -3.75 -0.03 8.49
N GLU A 21 -4.00 -0.13 9.80
CA GLU A 21 -4.61 -1.34 10.40
C GLU A 21 -6.01 -1.59 9.85
N LEU A 22 -6.83 -0.54 9.77
CA LEU A 22 -8.15 -0.64 9.17
C LEU A 22 -8.07 -1.07 7.71
N TYR A 23 -7.09 -0.55 6.96
CA TYR A 23 -6.89 -0.90 5.57
C TYR A 23 -6.48 -2.37 5.38
N TRP A 24 -5.59 -2.91 6.23
CA TRP A 24 -5.29 -4.35 6.22
C TRP A 24 -6.54 -5.19 6.48
N LEU A 25 -7.32 -4.83 7.50
CA LEU A 25 -8.57 -5.52 7.82
C LEU A 25 -9.57 -5.46 6.65
N PHE A 26 -9.70 -4.30 6.03
CA PHE A 26 -10.53 -4.09 4.83
C PHE A 26 -10.11 -5.04 3.70
N LYS A 27 -8.81 -5.18 3.45
CA LYS A 27 -8.28 -6.09 2.42
C LYS A 27 -8.41 -7.57 2.75
N GLU A 28 -8.34 -7.95 4.03
CA GLU A 28 -8.56 -9.33 4.45
C GLU A 28 -10.02 -9.78 4.35
N ILE A 29 -10.96 -8.87 4.63
CA ILE A 29 -12.41 -9.15 4.58
C ILE A 29 -12.91 -9.15 3.12
N GLY A 30 -12.45 -8.18 2.31
CA GLY A 30 -12.92 -7.97 0.94
C GLY A 30 -14.07 -6.97 0.83
N GLY A 31 -14.22 -6.37 -0.36
CA GLY A 31 -15.01 -5.15 -0.59
C GLY A 31 -16.48 -5.18 -0.11
N PRO A 32 -17.32 -6.15 -0.51
CA PRO A 32 -18.75 -6.12 -0.19
C PRO A 32 -19.03 -6.24 1.30
N ASP A 33 -18.27 -7.08 1.99
CA ASP A 33 -18.44 -7.34 3.42
C ASP A 33 -17.83 -6.20 4.25
N ALA A 34 -16.78 -5.54 3.76
CA ALA A 34 -16.12 -4.44 4.47
C ALA A 34 -16.86 -3.07 4.38
N MET A 35 -18.00 -2.97 3.69
CA MET A 35 -18.77 -1.72 3.57
C MET A 35 -19.22 -1.16 4.92
N GLU A 36 -19.59 -2.02 5.87
CA GLU A 36 -19.99 -1.58 7.21
C GLU A 36 -18.84 -0.92 7.98
N LEU A 37 -17.60 -1.39 7.75
CA LEU A 37 -16.40 -0.78 8.34
C LEU A 37 -16.12 0.60 7.74
N LEU A 38 -16.28 0.74 6.42
CA LEU A 38 -16.11 2.03 5.75
C LEU A 38 -17.10 3.08 6.25
N GLY A 39 -18.36 2.70 6.50
CA GLY A 39 -19.37 3.60 7.05
C GLY A 39 -19.12 4.07 8.50
N MET A 40 -18.17 3.44 9.20
CA MET A 40 -17.77 3.81 10.56
C MET A 40 -16.41 4.51 10.60
N ALA A 41 -15.64 4.46 9.52
CA ALA A 41 -14.28 5.01 9.45
C ALA A 41 -14.24 6.49 9.84
N SER A 42 -13.11 6.93 10.39
CA SER A 42 -12.83 8.36 10.53
C SER A 42 -12.45 8.96 9.16
N PRO A 43 -12.53 10.29 8.98
CA PRO A 43 -12.08 10.91 7.74
C PRO A 43 -10.63 10.59 7.37
N GLN A 44 -9.73 10.57 8.36
CA GLN A 44 -8.33 10.22 8.15
C GLN A 44 -8.15 8.78 7.66
N GLN A 45 -8.88 7.83 8.24
CA GLN A 45 -8.86 6.44 7.80
C GLN A 45 -9.41 6.31 6.38
N TYR A 46 -10.51 6.99 6.08
CA TYR A 46 -11.13 6.94 4.75
C TYR A 46 -10.22 7.54 3.67
N LEU A 47 -9.59 8.70 3.93
CA LEU A 47 -8.64 9.32 3.01
C LEU A 47 -7.44 8.41 2.73
N PHE A 48 -6.93 7.72 3.75
CA PHE A 48 -5.86 6.74 3.55
C PHE A 48 -6.30 5.62 2.61
N ILE A 49 -7.51 5.09 2.76
CA ILE A 49 -8.07 4.09 1.86
C ILE A 49 -8.15 4.65 0.42
N LEU A 50 -8.63 5.88 0.24
CA LEU A 50 -8.65 6.51 -1.10
C LEU A 50 -7.24 6.66 -1.71
N ASP A 51 -6.26 7.09 -0.90
CA ASP A 51 -4.88 7.26 -1.35
C ASP A 51 -4.27 5.93 -1.85
N MET A 52 -4.68 4.81 -1.26
CA MET A 52 -4.23 3.48 -1.66
C MET A 52 -4.98 2.91 -2.88
N GLU A 53 -6.27 3.22 -3.01
CA GLU A 53 -7.18 2.49 -3.91
C GLU A 53 -7.43 3.16 -5.25
N LEU A 54 -7.37 4.49 -5.28
CA LEU A 54 -7.74 5.26 -6.47
C LEU A 54 -6.65 5.30 -7.53
N TRP A 55 -5.48 4.74 -7.26
CA TRP A 55 -4.28 4.90 -8.08
C TRP A 55 -3.68 3.55 -8.46
N ARG A 56 -3.39 3.40 -9.76
CA ARG A 56 -2.55 2.31 -10.29
C ARG A 56 -1.20 2.87 -10.68
N GLY A 57 -0.25 2.81 -9.74
CA GLY A 57 1.03 3.50 -9.89
C GLY A 57 0.80 5.02 -9.90
N TRP A 58 1.03 5.64 -11.06
CA TRP A 58 0.87 7.09 -11.26
C TRP A 58 -0.46 7.47 -11.93
N THR A 59 -1.27 6.48 -12.32
CA THR A 59 -2.51 6.72 -13.06
C THR A 59 -3.71 6.60 -12.14
N PHE A 60 -4.52 7.65 -12.11
CA PHE A 60 -5.80 7.69 -11.44
C PHE A 60 -6.82 6.77 -12.12
N SER A 61 -7.67 6.10 -11.33
CA SER A 61 -8.69 5.18 -11.81
C SER A 61 -10.09 5.69 -11.48
N GLU A 62 -10.84 6.06 -12.52
CA GLU A 62 -12.20 6.57 -12.41
C GLU A 62 -13.17 5.47 -11.94
N ASP A 63 -13.00 4.24 -12.44
CA ASP A 63 -13.77 3.07 -12.01
C ASP A 63 -13.68 2.86 -10.49
N LYS A 64 -12.46 2.97 -9.94
CA LYS A 64 -12.22 2.88 -8.49
C LYS A 64 -12.82 4.07 -7.75
N ALA A 65 -12.68 5.28 -8.27
CA ALA A 65 -13.29 6.46 -7.65
C ALA A 65 -14.81 6.33 -7.53
N VAL A 66 -15.48 5.84 -8.57
CA VAL A 66 -16.92 5.56 -8.54
C VAL A 66 -17.27 4.44 -7.55
N GLU A 67 -16.48 3.37 -7.50
CA GLU A 67 -16.64 2.30 -6.52
C GLU A 67 -16.63 2.85 -5.08
N TYR A 68 -15.61 3.64 -4.74
CA TYR A 68 -15.44 4.19 -3.40
C TYR A 68 -16.42 5.33 -3.08
N LEU A 69 -16.83 6.15 -4.05
CA LEU A 69 -17.96 7.07 -3.86
C LEU A 69 -19.25 6.31 -3.56
N GLY A 70 -19.47 5.18 -4.23
CA GLY A 70 -20.58 4.29 -3.95
C GLY A 70 -20.60 3.78 -2.50
N TYR A 71 -19.43 3.56 -1.89
CA TYR A 71 -19.32 3.20 -0.48
C TYR A 71 -19.68 4.37 0.46
N ILE A 72 -19.25 5.60 0.16
CA ILE A 72 -19.66 6.79 0.93
C ILE A 72 -21.18 6.94 0.91
N LEU A 73 -21.80 6.82 -0.28
CA LEU A 73 -23.24 7.03 -0.46
C LEU A 73 -24.12 5.96 0.22
N LYS A 74 -23.58 4.77 0.47
CA LYS A 74 -24.26 3.72 1.24
C LYS A 74 -24.16 3.94 2.75
N GLY A 75 -23.23 4.77 3.20
CA GLY A 75 -23.09 5.17 4.59
C GLY A 75 -24.26 6.05 5.06
N SER A 76 -24.21 6.50 6.32
CA SER A 76 -25.20 7.44 6.85
C SER A 76 -24.96 8.86 6.34
N GLU A 77 -26.03 9.67 6.28
CA GLU A 77 -25.93 11.10 5.95
C GLU A 77 -24.97 11.84 6.90
N GLU A 78 -24.96 11.48 8.19
CA GLU A 78 -24.01 12.02 9.18
C GLU A 78 -22.56 11.71 8.81
N HIS A 79 -22.27 10.49 8.34
CA HIS A 79 -20.92 10.11 7.94
C HIS A 79 -20.51 10.83 6.64
N PHE A 80 -21.42 10.98 5.69
CA PHE A 80 -21.17 11.77 4.48
C PHE A 80 -20.79 13.22 4.83
N LEU A 81 -21.53 13.86 5.73
CA LEU A 81 -21.27 15.23 6.18
C LEU A 81 -19.95 15.37 6.96
N GLU A 82 -19.52 14.31 7.64
CA GLU A 82 -18.22 14.27 8.31
C GLU A 82 -17.06 14.14 7.31
N LEU A 83 -17.25 13.36 6.23
CA LEU A 83 -16.23 13.12 5.21
C LEU A 83 -16.08 14.25 4.20
N LEU A 84 -17.18 14.86 3.75
CA LEU A 84 -17.19 15.81 2.65
C LEU A 84 -16.16 16.95 2.81
N PRO A 85 -16.01 17.60 3.98
CA PRO A 85 -15.03 18.68 4.17
C PRO A 85 -13.57 18.21 4.14
N CYS A 86 -13.33 16.90 4.29
CA CYS A 86 -12.01 16.30 4.29
C CYS A 86 -11.60 15.77 2.91
N LEU A 87 -12.54 15.63 1.96
CA LEU A 87 -12.23 15.20 0.61
C LEU A 87 -11.37 16.25 -0.10
N ASP A 88 -10.36 15.78 -0.81
CA ASP A 88 -9.42 16.63 -1.52
C ASP A 88 -10.11 17.28 -2.74
N PHE A 89 -10.17 18.61 -2.76
CA PHE A 89 -10.80 19.35 -3.84
C PHE A 89 -10.17 19.06 -5.20
N ASN A 90 -8.83 19.01 -5.29
CA ASN A 90 -8.14 18.77 -6.55
C ASN A 90 -8.43 17.36 -7.07
N LEU A 91 -8.50 16.37 -6.18
CA LEU A 91 -8.88 15.00 -6.52
C LEU A 91 -10.32 14.92 -7.03
N LEU A 92 -11.26 15.61 -6.36
CA LEU A 92 -12.66 15.68 -6.81
C LEU A 92 -12.77 16.38 -8.16
N SER A 93 -12.07 17.50 -8.38
CA SER A 93 -12.05 18.20 -9.66
C SER A 93 -11.46 17.33 -10.78
N LEU A 94 -10.34 16.66 -10.53
CA LEU A 94 -9.72 15.72 -11.47
C LEU A 94 -10.70 14.60 -11.85
N PHE A 95 -11.32 13.97 -10.85
CA PHE A 95 -12.29 12.90 -11.07
C PHE A 95 -13.50 13.39 -11.87
N LEU A 96 -14.14 14.46 -11.41
CA LEU A 96 -15.38 14.94 -11.99
C LEU A 96 -15.17 15.44 -13.41
N GLY A 97 -14.10 16.16 -13.74
CA GLY A 97 -13.93 16.59 -15.13
C GLY A 97 -13.43 15.48 -16.05
N ARG A 98 -12.93 14.35 -15.54
CA ARG A 98 -12.78 13.14 -16.37
C ARG A 98 -14.11 12.45 -16.67
N GLU A 99 -15.09 12.62 -15.80
CA GLU A 99 -16.40 11.95 -15.89
C GLU A 99 -17.52 12.83 -16.46
N LEU A 100 -17.36 14.16 -16.46
CA LEU A 100 -18.40 15.11 -16.81
C LEU A 100 -17.98 16.02 -17.96
N ILE A 101 -19.00 16.48 -18.68
CA ILE A 101 -18.97 17.69 -19.48
C ILE A 101 -19.92 18.67 -18.77
N VAL A 102 -19.44 19.87 -18.46
CA VAL A 102 -20.20 20.91 -17.76
C VAL A 102 -20.23 22.16 -18.62
N ALA A 103 -21.41 22.77 -18.74
CA ALA A 103 -21.60 24.07 -19.37
C ALA A 103 -22.59 24.94 -18.57
N GLY A 104 -22.82 26.17 -19.04
CA GLY A 104 -23.53 27.19 -18.27
C GLY A 104 -22.63 27.76 -17.17
N GLY A 105 -23.23 28.35 -16.15
CA GLY A 105 -22.49 29.06 -15.10
C GLY A 105 -23.01 30.48 -14.88
N ILE A 106 -22.65 31.07 -13.75
CA ILE A 106 -23.14 32.41 -13.37
C ILE A 106 -22.50 33.46 -14.28
N GLY A 107 -23.30 33.96 -15.23
CA GLY A 107 -22.88 35.03 -16.15
C GLY A 107 -22.39 34.54 -17.51
N ASP A 108 -22.42 33.23 -17.76
CA ASP A 108 -22.05 32.66 -19.05
C ASP A 108 -23.16 32.81 -20.10
N LEU A 109 -22.75 33.10 -21.33
CA LEU A 109 -23.63 33.12 -22.49
C LEU A 109 -23.47 31.79 -23.20
N ASN A 110 -24.46 30.90 -23.06
CA ASN A 110 -24.39 29.58 -23.67
C ASN A 110 -24.13 29.69 -25.17
N THR A 111 -23.15 28.92 -25.66
CA THR A 111 -22.83 28.84 -27.08
C THR A 111 -23.97 28.17 -27.87
N ASP A 112 -24.00 28.34 -29.20
CA ASP A 112 -25.02 27.68 -30.02
C ASP A 112 -24.91 26.14 -29.98
N GLU A 113 -23.71 25.61 -29.73
CA GLU A 113 -23.46 24.17 -29.53
C GLU A 113 -24.01 23.68 -28.19
N GLU A 114 -23.78 24.41 -27.10
CA GLU A 114 -24.32 24.07 -25.77
C GLU A 114 -25.85 24.09 -25.74
N ARG A 115 -26.49 25.03 -26.45
CA ARG A 115 -27.96 25.09 -26.55
C ARG A 115 -28.56 23.92 -27.33
N GLN A 116 -27.80 23.33 -28.24
CA GLN A 116 -28.23 22.19 -29.06
C GLN A 116 -27.86 20.85 -28.43
N THR A 117 -27.04 20.86 -27.38
CA THR A 117 -26.63 19.66 -26.66
C THR A 117 -27.78 19.13 -25.82
N ASP A 118 -28.02 17.82 -25.90
CA ASP A 118 -28.93 17.11 -25.01
C ASP A 118 -28.22 16.84 -23.68
N TRP A 119 -28.58 17.61 -22.66
CA TRP A 119 -28.00 17.55 -21.32
C TRP A 119 -28.72 16.52 -20.46
N ASP A 120 -27.97 15.78 -19.64
CA ASP A 120 -28.53 14.69 -18.86
C ASP A 120 -29.20 15.20 -17.57
N HIS A 121 -28.64 16.23 -16.94
CA HIS A 121 -29.11 16.73 -15.65
C HIS A 121 -28.77 18.21 -15.42
N THR A 122 -29.55 18.84 -14.52
CA THR A 122 -29.18 20.08 -13.82
C THR A 122 -29.62 19.94 -12.36
N PHE A 123 -28.73 20.23 -11.40
CA PHE A 123 -29.03 20.11 -9.96
C PHE A 123 -29.46 21.44 -9.34
N ASP A 124 -29.13 22.56 -9.98
CA ASP A 124 -29.29 23.92 -9.47
C ASP A 124 -29.90 24.89 -10.49
N ASP A 125 -30.33 24.39 -11.65
CA ASP A 125 -30.82 25.15 -12.81
C ASP A 125 -29.79 26.14 -13.41
N VAL A 126 -28.52 26.09 -12.99
CA VAL A 126 -27.44 26.97 -13.48
C VAL A 126 -26.44 26.20 -14.31
N PHE A 127 -25.94 25.07 -13.79
CA PHE A 127 -24.99 24.22 -14.51
C PHE A 127 -25.73 23.11 -15.26
N LEU A 128 -25.31 22.89 -16.50
CA LEU A 128 -25.80 21.83 -17.38
C LEU A 128 -24.77 20.72 -17.44
N ILE A 129 -25.18 19.49 -17.11
CA ILE A 129 -24.25 18.37 -16.91
C ILE A 129 -24.58 17.24 -17.87
N LYS A 130 -23.53 16.68 -18.49
CA LYS A 130 -23.58 15.47 -19.27
C LYS A 130 -22.52 14.48 -18.78
N PHE A 131 -22.92 13.23 -18.56
CA PHE A 131 -22.00 12.19 -18.11
C PHE A 131 -21.26 11.59 -19.30
N LYS A 132 -19.92 11.58 -19.25
CA LYS A 132 -19.07 10.94 -20.26
C LYS A 132 -19.23 9.42 -20.23
N ASN A 133 -19.40 8.83 -19.04
CA ASN A 133 -19.64 7.41 -18.86
C ASN A 133 -21.03 7.13 -18.26
N PRO A 134 -21.99 6.60 -19.04
CA PRO A 134 -23.32 6.29 -18.55
C PRO A 134 -23.35 5.30 -17.38
N LYS A 135 -22.35 4.42 -17.24
CA LYS A 135 -22.28 3.46 -16.13
C LYS A 135 -22.02 4.15 -14.79
N HIS A 136 -21.36 5.29 -14.80
CA HIS A 136 -20.98 6.03 -13.59
C HIS A 136 -22.03 7.07 -13.18
N SER A 137 -22.90 7.45 -14.12
CA SER A 137 -23.90 8.52 -13.98
C SER A 137 -24.74 8.45 -12.70
N GLN A 138 -25.25 7.28 -12.33
CA GLN A 138 -26.10 7.13 -11.16
C GLN A 138 -25.38 7.48 -9.85
N ILE A 139 -24.15 6.98 -9.67
CA ILE A 139 -23.37 7.18 -8.45
C ILE A 139 -22.87 8.64 -8.40
N ILE A 140 -22.32 9.14 -9.50
CA ILE A 140 -21.82 10.53 -9.56
C ILE A 140 -22.97 11.51 -9.37
N GLY A 141 -24.10 11.30 -10.03
CA GLY A 141 -25.28 12.14 -9.89
C GLY A 141 -25.82 12.17 -8.46
N SER A 142 -25.90 11.01 -7.81
CA SER A 142 -26.32 10.93 -6.40
C SER A 142 -25.35 11.67 -5.47
N PHE A 143 -24.04 11.57 -5.73
CA PHE A 143 -23.02 12.33 -4.99
C PHE A 143 -23.20 13.83 -5.17
N LEU A 144 -23.30 14.31 -6.42
CA LEU A 144 -23.47 15.74 -6.72
C LEU A 144 -24.76 16.30 -6.14
N GLU A 145 -25.86 15.54 -6.13
CA GLU A 145 -27.11 15.95 -5.48
C GLU A 145 -26.89 16.23 -3.99
N LEU A 146 -26.16 15.35 -3.28
CA LEU A 146 -25.84 15.57 -1.86
C LEU A 146 -24.90 16.75 -1.66
N VAL A 147 -23.85 16.89 -2.48
CA VAL A 147 -22.94 18.04 -2.39
C VAL A 147 -23.70 19.35 -2.63
N CYS A 148 -24.54 19.41 -3.66
CA CYS A 148 -25.36 20.59 -3.95
C CYS A 148 -26.33 20.92 -2.80
N ARG A 149 -26.93 19.90 -2.17
CA ARG A 149 -27.85 20.06 -1.04
C ARG A 149 -27.15 20.54 0.24
N PHE A 150 -25.96 20.02 0.54
CA PHE A 150 -25.30 20.25 1.83
C PHE A 150 -24.19 21.30 1.81
N ASP A 151 -23.52 21.47 0.68
CA ASP A 151 -22.42 22.43 0.47
C ASP A 151 -22.47 22.98 -0.96
N ASN A 152 -23.48 23.83 -1.22
CA ASN A 152 -23.65 24.48 -2.52
C ASN A 152 -22.43 25.33 -2.95
N PRO A 153 -21.70 26.03 -2.06
CA PRO A 153 -20.42 26.66 -2.41
C PRO A 153 -19.38 25.67 -2.96
N LEU A 154 -19.21 24.51 -2.33
CA LEU A 154 -18.32 23.46 -2.85
C LEU A 154 -18.80 22.93 -4.20
N TYR A 155 -20.11 22.66 -4.36
CA TYR A 155 -20.68 22.23 -5.64
C TYR A 155 -20.38 23.23 -6.76
N THR A 156 -20.65 24.52 -6.51
CA THR A 156 -20.38 25.60 -7.48
C THR A 156 -18.91 25.63 -7.87
N ALA A 157 -18.01 25.61 -6.89
CA ALA A 157 -16.57 25.62 -7.13
C ALA A 157 -16.10 24.39 -7.94
N LEU A 158 -16.67 23.21 -7.70
CA LEU A 158 -16.38 22.00 -8.49
C LEU A 158 -16.88 22.13 -9.93
N MET A 159 -18.11 22.62 -10.15
CA MET A 159 -18.65 22.79 -11.50
C MET A 159 -17.85 23.82 -12.31
N GLU A 160 -17.45 24.93 -11.69
CA GLU A 160 -16.55 25.93 -12.30
C GLU A 160 -15.15 25.35 -12.60
N SER A 161 -14.63 24.49 -11.72
CA SER A 161 -13.34 23.83 -11.95
C SER A 161 -13.41 22.82 -13.12
N VAL A 162 -14.56 22.15 -13.29
CA VAL A 162 -14.76 21.11 -14.30
C VAL A 162 -15.09 21.67 -15.67
N SER A 163 -15.66 22.87 -15.76
CA SER A 163 -15.93 23.54 -17.04
C SER A 163 -14.64 23.97 -17.76
N GLY A 164 -13.50 24.03 -17.06
CA GLY A 164 -12.17 24.23 -17.63
C GLY A 164 -11.56 22.96 -18.27
N GLU A 165 -10.43 23.12 -18.97
CA GLU A 165 -9.67 21.98 -19.48
C GLU A 165 -8.90 21.29 -18.33
N ILE A 166 -9.11 19.98 -18.16
CA ILE A 166 -8.23 19.16 -17.31
C ILE A 166 -6.99 18.79 -18.11
N ASP A 167 -5.84 19.25 -17.64
CA ASP A 167 -4.55 18.85 -18.19
C ASP A 167 -3.80 17.89 -17.24
N ILE A 168 -2.78 17.23 -17.77
CA ILE A 168 -1.88 16.28 -17.11
C ILE A 168 -1.31 16.84 -15.80
N GLU A 169 -1.06 18.15 -15.73
CA GLU A 169 -0.59 18.85 -14.53
C GLU A 169 -1.51 18.62 -13.31
N SER A 170 -2.82 18.45 -13.51
CA SER A 170 -3.79 18.20 -12.44
C SER A 170 -3.63 16.81 -11.80
N GLU A 171 -3.30 15.80 -12.59
CA GLU A 171 -3.08 14.43 -12.09
C GLU A 171 -1.76 14.33 -11.32
N GLU A 172 -0.70 14.98 -11.82
CA GLU A 172 0.59 15.06 -11.13
C GLU A 172 0.48 15.77 -9.78
N GLU A 173 -0.29 16.85 -9.71
CA GLU A 173 -0.59 17.56 -8.47
C GLU A 173 -1.25 16.63 -7.44
N CYS A 174 -2.33 15.95 -7.84
CA CYS A 174 -3.05 15.03 -6.95
C CYS A 174 -2.14 13.89 -6.48
N SER A 175 -1.30 13.35 -7.36
CA SER A 175 -0.32 12.32 -7.02
C SER A 175 0.72 12.83 -6.00
N ARG A 176 1.17 14.08 -6.12
CA ARG A 176 2.12 14.69 -5.19
C ARG A 176 1.50 14.90 -3.81
N ILE A 177 0.25 15.40 -3.73
CA ILE A 177 -0.45 15.59 -2.46
C ILE A 177 -0.68 14.24 -1.78
N LYS A 178 -1.16 13.23 -2.53
CA LYS A 178 -1.27 11.83 -2.06
C LYS A 178 0.04 11.33 -1.48
N SER A 179 1.14 11.51 -2.21
CA SER A 179 2.47 11.06 -1.78
C SER A 179 2.93 11.74 -0.48
N GLY A 180 2.58 13.01 -0.28
CA GLY A 180 2.83 13.73 0.97
C GLY A 180 2.06 13.13 2.15
N ARG A 181 0.74 12.91 2.01
CA ARG A 181 -0.09 12.28 3.05
C ARG A 181 0.39 10.88 3.41
N LEU A 182 0.77 10.09 2.41
CA LEU A 182 1.32 8.75 2.60
C LEU A 182 2.68 8.80 3.32
N ALA A 183 3.55 9.74 2.98
CA ALA A 183 4.84 9.92 3.65
C ALA A 183 4.68 10.26 5.14
N ASP A 184 3.70 11.10 5.50
CA ASP A 184 3.37 11.41 6.90
C ASP A 184 2.92 10.17 7.70
N LEU A 185 2.40 9.14 7.01
CA LEU A 185 1.99 7.85 7.58
C LEU A 185 3.08 6.77 7.49
N GLY A 186 4.30 7.15 7.09
CA GLY A 186 5.45 6.25 7.00
C GLY A 186 5.55 5.47 5.69
N PHE A 187 4.89 5.93 4.62
CA PHE A 187 5.03 5.39 3.26
C PHE A 187 5.87 6.36 2.42
N PRO A 188 7.19 6.14 2.30
CA PRO A 188 8.07 7.07 1.58
C PRO A 188 7.77 7.11 0.08
N PRO A 189 8.25 8.15 -0.64
CA PRO A 189 8.24 8.19 -2.09
C PRO A 189 8.87 6.94 -2.73
N HIS A 190 8.37 6.53 -3.88
CA HIS A 190 8.76 5.27 -4.51
C HIS A 190 10.25 5.17 -4.86
N ASP A 191 10.87 6.27 -5.28
CA ASP A 191 12.31 6.34 -5.55
C ASP A 191 13.16 6.13 -4.29
N GLU A 192 12.80 6.75 -3.17
CA GLU A 192 13.42 6.48 -1.87
C GLU A 192 13.20 5.01 -1.45
N ALA A 193 11.99 4.50 -1.68
CA ALA A 193 11.61 3.16 -1.28
C ALA A 193 12.46 2.09 -1.99
N LEU A 194 12.77 2.28 -3.28
CA LEU A 194 13.64 1.38 -4.04
C LEU A 194 15.04 1.22 -3.43
N GLU A 195 15.52 2.20 -2.67
CA GLU A 195 16.86 2.15 -2.07
C GLU A 195 17.04 0.99 -1.10
N ILE A 196 15.98 0.45 -0.48
CA ILE A 196 16.10 -0.71 0.42
C ILE A 196 16.61 -1.96 -0.30
N TYR A 197 16.46 -2.03 -1.63
CA TYR A 197 16.99 -3.10 -2.47
C TYR A 197 18.36 -2.76 -3.08
N SER A 198 19.04 -1.75 -2.57
CA SER A 198 20.41 -1.46 -2.97
C SER A 198 21.34 -2.57 -2.49
N ARG A 199 22.16 -3.10 -3.40
CA ARG A 199 23.15 -4.12 -3.09
C ARG A 199 24.26 -3.55 -2.22
N ILE A 200 24.56 -4.24 -1.13
CA ILE A 200 25.77 -4.04 -0.32
C ILE A 200 26.66 -5.28 -0.39
N ASN A 201 27.93 -5.17 0.01
CA ASN A 201 28.84 -6.32 0.04
C ASN A 201 28.78 -7.01 1.40
N PRO A 202 28.27 -8.27 1.50
CA PRO A 202 28.17 -9.00 2.77
C PRO A 202 29.51 -9.32 3.44
N GLU A 203 30.59 -9.42 2.68
CA GLU A 203 31.92 -9.77 3.22
C GLU A 203 32.59 -8.60 3.94
N THR A 204 32.26 -7.36 3.54
CA THR A 204 32.85 -6.14 4.10
C THR A 204 31.93 -5.41 5.06
N PHE A 205 30.68 -5.87 5.21
CA PHE A 205 29.69 -5.21 6.05
C PHE A 205 30.03 -5.39 7.53
N THR A 206 30.11 -4.28 8.25
CA THR A 206 30.29 -4.24 9.70
C THR A 206 29.21 -3.37 10.33
N PRO A 207 28.46 -3.88 11.35
CA PRO A 207 27.48 -3.08 12.07
C PRO A 207 28.16 -1.86 12.71
N LYS A 208 27.64 -0.67 12.41
CA LYS A 208 28.21 0.61 12.84
C LYS A 208 27.83 0.97 14.27
N ARG A 209 26.79 0.33 14.84
CA ARG A 209 26.32 0.53 16.23
C ARG A 209 26.07 2.01 16.59
N ASN A 210 25.65 2.81 15.60
CA ASN A 210 25.48 4.25 15.73
C ASN A 210 24.03 4.70 15.48
N LYS A 211 23.08 3.76 15.52
CA LYS A 211 21.66 4.04 15.33
C LYS A 211 21.16 5.04 16.36
N VAL A 212 20.62 6.14 15.85
CA VAL A 212 19.86 7.12 16.63
C VAL A 212 18.48 7.17 16.01
N LEU A 213 17.49 6.62 16.71
CA LEU A 213 16.09 6.77 16.32
C LEU A 213 15.56 8.05 16.96
N LEU A 214 15.16 9.00 16.12
CA LEU A 214 14.41 10.18 16.55
C LEU A 214 12.92 9.86 16.36
N GLN A 215 12.09 10.13 17.36
CA GLN A 215 10.65 10.05 17.19
C GLN A 215 10.21 11.17 16.25
N THR A 216 9.85 10.80 15.02
CA THR A 216 9.26 11.70 14.04
C THR A 216 7.91 11.11 13.65
N GLY A 217 6.86 11.48 14.38
CA GLY A 217 5.47 11.09 14.08
C GLY A 217 4.83 10.12 15.08
N GLU A 218 3.52 9.92 14.93
CA GLU A 218 2.76 8.92 15.69
C GLU A 218 3.13 7.52 15.21
N ALA A 219 3.27 6.57 16.14
CA ALA A 219 3.58 5.19 15.81
C ALA A 219 2.39 4.55 15.07
N THR A 220 2.52 4.33 13.76
CA THR A 220 1.70 3.32 13.09
C THR A 220 2.03 1.99 13.75
N THR A 221 1.02 1.34 14.33
CA THR A 221 1.13 -0.04 14.77
C THR A 221 0.57 -0.89 13.64
N LEU A 222 1.30 -1.92 13.23
CA LEU A 222 0.68 -3.00 12.47
C LEU A 222 -0.15 -3.82 13.48
N PRO A 223 -1.25 -4.46 13.05
CA PRO A 223 -1.92 -5.45 13.88
C PRO A 223 -0.85 -6.46 14.30
N ASP A 224 -0.73 -6.73 15.61
CA ASP A 224 0.32 -7.56 16.21
C ASP A 224 0.73 -8.67 15.23
N THR A 225 1.86 -8.47 14.54
CA THR A 225 2.40 -9.50 13.67
C THR A 225 2.61 -10.67 14.59
N PHE A 226 1.92 -11.79 14.34
CA PHE A 226 1.91 -12.95 15.22
C PHE A 226 3.36 -13.43 15.44
N LEU A 227 4.05 -12.87 16.44
CA LEU A 227 5.39 -13.26 16.85
C LEU A 227 5.24 -14.62 17.49
N THR A 228 5.35 -15.66 16.67
CA THR A 228 5.16 -17.05 17.13
C THR A 228 6.37 -17.55 17.93
N GLY A 229 7.47 -16.79 17.94
CA GLY A 229 8.73 -17.13 18.60
C GLY A 229 9.49 -18.28 17.93
N LYS A 230 9.10 -18.65 16.70
CA LYS A 230 9.63 -19.82 15.99
C LYS A 230 10.94 -19.50 15.28
N THR A 231 11.04 -18.31 14.69
CA THR A 231 12.24 -17.85 13.98
C THR A 231 13.27 -17.22 14.93
N PHE A 232 14.54 -17.19 14.51
CA PHE A 232 15.60 -16.54 15.28
C PHE A 232 15.31 -15.05 15.50
N LEU A 233 14.88 -14.34 14.45
CA LEU A 233 14.45 -12.95 14.53
C LEU A 233 13.33 -12.73 15.55
N GLU A 234 12.26 -13.52 15.54
CA GLU A 234 11.16 -13.37 16.52
C GLU A 234 11.66 -13.53 17.96
N ARG A 235 12.54 -14.51 18.23
CA ARG A 235 13.12 -14.69 19.57
C ARG A 235 13.97 -13.49 19.99
N VAL A 236 14.76 -12.94 19.07
CA VAL A 236 15.56 -11.74 19.32
C VAL A 236 14.66 -10.52 19.56
N ILE A 237 13.59 -10.33 18.78
CA ILE A 237 12.63 -9.23 18.95
C ILE A 237 12.02 -9.26 20.36
N LEU A 238 11.62 -10.44 20.86
CA LEU A 238 11.05 -10.59 22.20
C LEU A 238 12.00 -10.14 23.34
N LEU A 239 13.31 -10.08 23.11
CA LEU A 239 14.30 -9.66 24.11
C LEU A 239 14.48 -8.14 24.20
N MET A 240 14.05 -7.38 23.19
CA MET A 240 14.38 -5.96 23.06
C MET A 240 13.24 -5.11 22.50
N ASP A 241 12.04 -5.65 22.50
CA ASP A 241 10.84 -5.01 21.97
C ASP A 241 10.66 -3.61 22.58
N SER A 242 10.63 -2.62 21.69
CA SER A 242 10.49 -1.21 22.05
C SER A 242 9.64 -0.51 21.01
N GLU A 243 8.92 0.52 21.42
CA GLU A 243 8.08 1.32 20.52
C GLU A 243 8.87 1.86 19.32
N LEU A 244 10.08 2.37 19.55
CA LEU A 244 10.97 2.87 18.50
C LEU A 244 11.35 1.79 17.48
N PHE A 245 11.61 0.56 17.94
CA PHE A 245 11.88 -0.57 17.05
C PHE A 245 10.66 -0.90 16.19
N ARG A 246 9.46 -0.94 16.80
CA ARG A 246 8.21 -1.21 16.06
C ARG A 246 7.94 -0.14 15.01
N MET A 247 8.17 1.14 15.32
CA MET A 247 8.05 2.24 14.36
C MET A 247 8.99 2.05 13.17
N GLU A 248 10.27 1.74 13.41
CA GLU A 248 11.24 1.53 12.34
C GLU A 248 10.92 0.28 11.51
N LEU A 249 10.44 -0.80 12.14
CA LEU A 249 10.02 -2.01 11.46
C LEU A 249 8.81 -1.72 10.55
N ASN A 250 7.82 -0.98 11.04
CA ASN A 250 6.65 -0.60 10.27
C ASN A 250 7.02 0.34 9.11
N TYR A 251 7.92 1.29 9.34
CA TYR A 251 8.47 2.11 8.26
C TYR A 251 9.16 1.23 7.20
N LEU A 252 9.98 0.25 7.59
CA LEU A 252 10.63 -0.65 6.64
C LEU A 252 9.63 -1.51 5.86
N ILE A 253 8.58 -2.02 6.51
CA ILE A 253 7.50 -2.77 5.86
C ILE A 253 6.77 -1.89 4.85
N ASN A 254 6.39 -0.67 5.23
CA ASN A 254 5.73 0.29 4.35
C ASN A 254 6.62 0.66 3.17
N THR A 255 7.91 0.88 3.43
CA THR A 255 8.92 1.11 2.40
C THR A 255 8.98 -0.08 1.43
N ALA A 256 8.95 -1.32 1.93
CA ALA A 256 8.95 -2.51 1.08
C ALA A 256 7.67 -2.68 0.26
N LEU A 257 6.50 -2.34 0.82
CA LEU A 257 5.22 -2.35 0.12
C LEU A 257 5.22 -1.34 -1.04
N VAL A 258 5.69 -0.11 -0.79
CA VAL A 258 5.84 0.93 -1.82
C VAL A 258 6.83 0.50 -2.89
N ALA A 259 8.03 0.05 -2.50
CA ALA A 259 9.12 -0.29 -3.41
C ALA A 259 8.77 -1.44 -4.38
N ASP A 260 7.88 -2.33 -3.96
CA ASP A 260 7.43 -3.44 -4.79
C ASP A 260 6.23 -3.11 -5.65
N GLN A 261 5.73 -1.86 -5.56
CA GLN A 261 4.44 -1.46 -6.11
C GLN A 261 3.42 -2.55 -5.82
N ALA A 262 3.45 -3.08 -4.59
CA ALA A 262 2.43 -3.99 -4.15
C ALA A 262 1.15 -3.20 -4.21
N HIS A 263 0.44 -3.34 -5.32
CA HIS A 263 -0.93 -2.91 -5.45
C HIS A 263 -1.59 -3.58 -4.26
N LEU A 264 -1.89 -2.75 -3.28
CA LEU A 264 -2.34 -3.19 -1.97
C LEU A 264 -3.73 -3.84 -2.05
N ASP A 265 -4.26 -3.96 -3.26
CA ASP A 265 -5.40 -4.76 -3.70
C ASP A 265 -5.33 -6.24 -3.35
N ASP A 266 -4.14 -6.82 -3.17
CA ASP A 266 -3.97 -8.24 -2.87
C ASP A 266 -3.40 -8.47 -1.47
N ALA A 267 -4.25 -8.88 -0.54
CA ALA A 267 -3.87 -9.20 0.84
C ALA A 267 -2.82 -10.31 0.94
N GLU A 268 -2.84 -11.31 0.05
CA GLU A 268 -1.82 -12.36 0.03
C GLU A 268 -0.47 -11.79 -0.42
N TYR A 269 -0.49 -10.88 -1.41
CA TYR A 269 0.73 -10.23 -1.85
C TYR A 269 1.32 -9.33 -0.76
N MET A 270 0.49 -8.53 -0.08
CA MET A 270 0.96 -7.72 1.05
C MET A 270 1.59 -8.58 2.15
N LYS A 271 0.96 -9.72 2.50
CA LYS A 271 1.52 -10.69 3.45
C LYS A 271 2.87 -11.22 2.99
N SER A 272 3.01 -11.55 1.70
CA SER A 272 4.30 -12.00 1.14
C SER A 272 5.40 -10.94 1.26
N VAL A 273 5.06 -9.65 1.09
CA VAL A 273 6.04 -8.56 1.28
C VAL A 273 6.51 -8.50 2.74
N VAL A 274 5.58 -8.62 3.70
CA VAL A 274 5.92 -8.68 5.13
C VAL A 274 6.80 -9.88 5.42
N GLU A 275 6.42 -11.09 4.96
CA GLU A 275 7.22 -12.30 5.14
C GLU A 275 8.65 -12.14 4.64
N ARG A 276 8.84 -11.48 3.50
CA ARG A 276 10.17 -11.20 2.94
C ARG A 276 10.97 -10.22 3.79
N VAL A 277 10.35 -9.17 4.33
CA VAL A 277 11.03 -8.23 5.25
C VAL A 277 11.56 -8.99 6.45
N TYR A 278 10.72 -9.79 7.09
CA TYR A 278 11.13 -10.64 8.21
C TYR A 278 12.22 -11.64 7.80
N GLY A 279 12.06 -12.28 6.64
CA GLY A 279 13.01 -13.25 6.11
C GLY A 279 14.41 -12.69 5.87
N TYR A 280 14.52 -11.54 5.20
CA TYR A 280 15.81 -10.89 4.97
C TYR A 280 16.44 -10.35 6.25
N LEU A 281 15.65 -9.78 7.17
CA LEU A 281 16.15 -9.40 8.49
C LEU A 281 16.69 -10.62 9.25
N ASN A 282 15.96 -11.75 9.22
CA ASN A 282 16.38 -12.98 9.89
C ASN A 282 17.68 -13.54 9.29
N ILE A 283 17.78 -13.61 7.96
CA ILE A 283 18.99 -14.04 7.24
C ILE A 283 20.20 -13.16 7.61
N ALA A 284 20.03 -11.84 7.60
CA ALA A 284 21.09 -10.90 7.95
C ALA A 284 21.57 -11.09 9.40
N LEU A 285 20.63 -11.25 10.34
CA LEU A 285 20.97 -11.47 11.74
C LEU A 285 21.65 -12.81 11.96
N GLU A 286 21.16 -13.90 11.38
CA GLU A 286 21.80 -15.21 11.49
C GLU A 286 23.21 -15.19 10.91
N TYR A 287 23.43 -14.49 9.79
CA TYR A 287 24.75 -14.30 9.19
C TYR A 287 25.73 -13.56 10.12
N LEU A 288 25.28 -12.48 10.78
CA LEU A 288 26.14 -11.66 11.65
C LEU A 288 26.34 -12.25 13.05
N SER A 289 25.29 -12.86 13.60
CA SER A 289 25.27 -13.40 14.96
C SER A 289 25.78 -14.84 15.05
N GLN A 290 25.75 -15.59 13.94
CA GLN A 290 26.00 -17.03 13.90
C GLN A 290 25.07 -17.82 14.84
N GLY A 291 23.86 -17.31 15.08
CA GLY A 291 22.85 -17.94 15.94
C GLY A 291 22.91 -17.56 17.42
N ASP A 292 23.76 -16.60 17.82
CA ASP A 292 23.79 -16.05 19.18
C ASP A 292 22.71 -14.96 19.35
N GLU A 293 21.67 -15.27 20.13
CA GLU A 293 20.53 -14.38 20.37
C GLU A 293 20.92 -13.07 21.07
N THR A 294 21.88 -13.11 21.99
CA THR A 294 22.33 -11.91 22.72
C THR A 294 23.06 -10.95 21.79
N LYS A 295 23.94 -11.48 20.95
CA LYS A 295 24.62 -10.72 19.90
C LYS A 295 23.64 -10.20 18.85
N GLY A 296 22.60 -10.99 18.52
CA GLY A 296 21.51 -10.58 17.65
C GLY A 296 20.77 -9.35 18.17
N ALA A 297 20.42 -9.35 19.46
CA ALA A 297 19.76 -8.22 20.12
C ALA A 297 20.63 -6.96 20.12
N GLU A 298 21.94 -7.09 20.39
CA GLU A 298 22.87 -5.96 20.31
C GLU A 298 22.95 -5.34 18.90
N ILE A 299 22.93 -6.17 17.86
CA ILE A 299 22.99 -5.71 16.46
C ILE A 299 21.70 -4.99 16.09
N LEU A 300 20.54 -5.57 16.40
CA LEU A 300 19.24 -4.99 16.07
C LEU A 300 19.02 -3.65 16.80
N ALA A 301 19.54 -3.52 18.02
CA ALA A 301 19.50 -2.28 18.80
C ALA A 301 20.42 -1.20 18.22
N GLY A 302 21.58 -1.61 17.67
CA GLY A 302 22.63 -0.69 17.24
C GLY A 302 22.63 -0.32 15.75
N GLU A 303 21.94 -1.09 14.89
CA GLU A 303 21.96 -0.93 13.43
C GLU A 303 20.57 -0.60 12.87
N HIS A 304 20.53 0.19 11.79
CA HIS A 304 19.28 0.51 11.11
C HIS A 304 18.72 -0.73 10.39
N LEU A 305 17.41 -0.96 10.50
CA LEU A 305 16.76 -2.12 9.88
C LEU A 305 16.87 -2.10 8.35
N LYS A 306 16.89 -0.90 7.74
CA LYS A 306 17.19 -0.73 6.30
C LYS A 306 18.51 -1.39 5.91
N SER A 307 19.57 -1.20 6.69
CA SER A 307 20.90 -1.75 6.40
C SER A 307 20.96 -3.27 6.61
N LEU A 308 20.28 -3.79 7.64
CA LEU A 308 20.16 -5.24 7.85
C LEU A 308 19.34 -5.89 6.73
N PHE A 309 18.24 -5.27 6.31
CA PHE A 309 17.45 -5.74 5.18
C PHE A 309 18.28 -5.76 3.88
N GLN A 310 19.02 -4.69 3.58
CA GLN A 310 19.93 -4.64 2.43
C GLN A 310 20.98 -5.75 2.47
N LEU A 311 21.50 -6.09 3.66
CA LEU A 311 22.44 -7.19 3.84
C LEU A 311 21.79 -8.54 3.49
N GLY A 312 20.64 -8.83 4.08
CA GLY A 312 19.91 -10.08 3.84
C GLY A 312 19.52 -10.24 2.38
N PHE A 313 18.99 -9.17 1.77
CA PHE A 313 18.72 -9.12 0.34
C PHE A 313 19.98 -9.38 -0.50
N SER A 314 21.12 -8.77 -0.15
CA SER A 314 22.37 -8.94 -0.90
C SER A 314 22.94 -10.36 -0.82
N ILE A 315 22.75 -11.05 0.30
CA ILE A 315 23.11 -12.47 0.46
C ILE A 315 22.28 -13.32 -0.51
N VAL A 316 20.96 -13.15 -0.51
CA VAL A 316 20.05 -13.88 -1.40
C VAL A 316 20.29 -13.52 -2.87
N LEU A 317 20.60 -12.26 -3.17
CA LEU A 317 20.96 -11.79 -4.51
C LEU A 317 22.23 -12.46 -5.05
N GLY A 318 23.14 -12.89 -4.18
CA GLY A 318 24.27 -13.74 -4.55
C GLY A 318 23.83 -15.01 -5.28
N LEU A 319 22.79 -15.69 -4.77
CA LEU A 319 22.23 -16.89 -5.41
C LEU A 319 21.67 -16.60 -6.80
N LYS A 320 21.03 -15.44 -6.99
CA LYS A 320 20.54 -15.01 -8.31
C LYS A 320 21.68 -14.89 -9.31
N PHE A 321 22.78 -14.23 -8.96
CA PHE A 321 23.92 -14.09 -9.88
C PHE A 321 24.54 -15.44 -10.25
N GLU A 322 24.55 -16.39 -9.30
CA GLU A 322 25.02 -17.74 -9.57
C GLU A 322 24.03 -18.53 -10.45
N ALA A 323 22.72 -18.34 -10.26
CA ALA A 323 21.66 -18.94 -11.05
C ALA A 323 21.56 -18.37 -12.47
N ASP A 324 21.82 -17.07 -12.67
CA ASP A 324 21.81 -16.41 -13.99
C ASP A 324 22.82 -17.02 -14.95
N LYS A 325 23.92 -17.59 -14.42
CA LYS A 325 24.95 -18.29 -15.20
C LYS A 325 24.55 -19.70 -15.64
N LEU A 326 23.44 -20.22 -15.13
CA LEU A 326 23.00 -21.61 -15.31
C LEU A 326 21.73 -21.67 -16.17
N THR A 327 21.65 -22.71 -16.99
CA THR A 327 20.45 -23.07 -17.76
C THR A 327 20.27 -24.57 -17.72
N ASP A 328 19.08 -25.03 -17.37
CA ASP A 328 18.73 -26.46 -17.33
C ASP A 328 17.34 -26.66 -17.96
N SER A 329 17.17 -27.80 -18.62
CA SER A 329 15.94 -28.25 -19.28
C SER A 329 15.06 -29.12 -18.38
N SER A 330 15.56 -29.58 -17.24
CA SER A 330 14.80 -30.31 -16.22
C SER A 330 13.72 -29.42 -15.61
N TYR A 331 12.51 -29.97 -15.47
CA TYR A 331 11.36 -29.23 -14.95
C TYR A 331 11.61 -28.67 -13.53
N ALA A 332 12.09 -29.52 -12.61
CA ALA A 332 12.34 -29.13 -11.22
C ALA A 332 13.48 -28.11 -11.11
N THR A 333 14.57 -28.32 -11.85
CA THR A 333 15.70 -27.37 -11.89
C THR A 333 15.26 -26.03 -12.49
N GLY A 334 14.49 -26.07 -13.58
CA GLY A 334 13.96 -24.88 -14.24
C GLY A 334 13.08 -24.04 -13.31
N LYS A 335 12.22 -24.68 -12.51
CA LYS A 335 11.42 -23.98 -11.47
C LYS A 335 12.29 -23.29 -10.43
N ALA A 336 13.24 -24.02 -9.84
CA ALA A 336 14.16 -23.47 -8.85
C ALA A 336 14.95 -22.26 -9.40
N LEU A 337 15.51 -22.40 -10.60
CA LEU A 337 16.22 -21.31 -11.27
C LEU A 337 15.29 -20.14 -11.60
N SER A 338 14.07 -20.39 -12.06
CA SER A 338 13.12 -19.31 -12.40
C SER A 338 12.74 -18.46 -11.18
N GLY A 339 12.57 -19.08 -10.00
CA GLY A 339 12.33 -18.37 -8.75
C GLY A 339 13.51 -17.49 -8.32
N LEU A 340 14.75 -17.99 -8.48
CA LEU A 340 15.95 -17.21 -8.15
C LEU A 340 16.19 -16.02 -9.11
N LYS A 341 15.80 -16.16 -10.38
CA LYS A 341 16.08 -15.17 -11.43
C LYS A 341 15.14 -13.95 -11.43
N THR A 342 14.09 -13.95 -10.62
CA THR A 342 13.17 -12.81 -10.49
C THR A 342 13.86 -11.56 -9.94
N ALA A 343 13.22 -10.38 -10.03
CA ALA A 343 13.74 -9.15 -9.44
C ALA A 343 13.88 -9.22 -7.90
N ARG A 344 13.02 -10.04 -7.28
CA ARG A 344 12.99 -10.36 -5.85
C ARG A 344 13.08 -11.88 -5.74
N PRO A 345 14.28 -12.46 -5.58
CA PRO A 345 14.45 -13.91 -5.65
C PRO A 345 13.53 -14.63 -4.68
N ARG A 346 12.85 -15.68 -5.18
CA ARG A 346 11.92 -16.50 -4.39
C ARG A 346 12.46 -17.90 -4.18
N TYR A 347 12.13 -18.47 -3.02
CA TYR A 347 12.48 -19.84 -2.67
C TYR A 347 11.48 -20.80 -3.30
N TYR A 348 11.99 -21.85 -3.95
CA TYR A 348 11.15 -22.88 -4.56
C TYR A 348 10.76 -23.93 -3.51
N ARG A 349 9.45 -24.05 -3.25
CA ARG A 349 8.90 -24.92 -2.19
C ARG A 349 9.12 -26.43 -2.42
N GLY A 350 9.58 -26.83 -3.61
CA GLY A 350 9.95 -28.22 -3.86
C GLY A 350 11.12 -28.73 -3.01
N PHE A 351 11.88 -27.83 -2.36
CA PHE A 351 12.91 -28.18 -1.38
C PHE A 351 12.40 -28.21 0.07
N ASP A 352 11.16 -27.78 0.33
CA ASP A 352 10.53 -27.96 1.63
C ASP A 352 10.20 -29.45 1.84
N ALA A 353 10.06 -29.88 3.10
CA ALA A 353 9.73 -31.27 3.44
C ALA A 353 8.40 -31.77 2.82
N GLU A 354 7.49 -30.84 2.52
CA GLU A 354 6.18 -31.10 1.92
C GLU A 354 6.28 -31.35 0.39
N GLY A 355 7.35 -30.90 -0.26
CA GLY A 355 7.59 -31.10 -1.71
C GLY A 355 6.56 -30.42 -2.62
N ILE A 356 5.95 -29.31 -2.19
CA ILE A 356 4.88 -28.64 -2.91
C ILE A 356 5.45 -27.79 -4.06
N ASP A 357 4.84 -27.85 -5.25
CA ASP A 357 5.16 -26.94 -6.35
C ASP A 357 4.63 -25.53 -6.05
N GLY A 358 5.50 -24.53 -6.14
CA GLY A 358 5.17 -23.15 -5.83
C GLY A 358 6.36 -22.40 -5.26
N TYR A 359 6.11 -21.15 -4.87
CA TYR A 359 7.12 -20.25 -4.32
C TYR A 359 6.71 -19.73 -2.96
N ARG A 360 7.71 -19.45 -2.14
CA ARG A 360 7.60 -18.66 -0.92
C ARG A 360 8.79 -17.70 -0.83
N GLU A 361 8.74 -16.79 0.12
CA GLU A 361 9.87 -15.93 0.43
C GLU A 361 10.95 -16.71 1.21
N PHE A 362 12.20 -16.27 1.12
CA PHE A 362 13.32 -16.81 1.90
C PHE A 362 13.14 -16.45 3.38
N ARG A 363 13.30 -17.41 4.28
CA ARG A 363 13.00 -17.23 5.72
C ARG A 363 14.24 -17.21 6.62
N GLU A 364 15.24 -18.01 6.29
CA GLU A 364 16.40 -18.27 7.17
C GLU A 364 17.65 -18.62 6.38
N MET A 365 18.83 -18.60 7.03
CA MET A 365 20.09 -18.94 6.37
C MET A 365 20.13 -20.40 5.88
N GLN A 366 19.31 -21.28 6.44
CA GLN A 366 19.20 -22.66 5.96
C GLN A 366 18.62 -22.72 4.54
N ASP A 367 17.66 -21.85 4.20
CA ASP A 367 17.14 -21.75 2.82
C ASP A 367 18.25 -21.33 1.85
N VAL A 368 19.06 -20.35 2.24
CA VAL A 368 20.19 -19.85 1.45
C VAL A 368 21.22 -20.95 1.20
N LYS A 369 21.60 -21.69 2.25
CA LYS A 369 22.52 -22.83 2.15
C LYS A 369 21.99 -23.91 1.22
N THR A 370 20.72 -24.29 1.40
CA THR A 370 20.06 -25.32 0.57
C THR A 370 20.12 -24.96 -0.91
N MET A 371 19.78 -23.71 -1.27
CA MET A 371 19.83 -23.26 -2.66
C MET A 371 21.27 -23.10 -3.17
N SER A 372 22.21 -22.68 -2.31
CA SER A 372 23.63 -22.61 -2.66
C SER A 372 24.20 -24.00 -2.99
N ASP A 373 23.93 -24.99 -2.15
CA ASP A 373 24.37 -26.38 -2.34
C ASP A 373 23.77 -26.97 -3.62
N PHE A 374 22.50 -26.71 -3.88
CA PHE A 374 21.84 -27.07 -5.13
C PHE A 374 22.52 -26.44 -6.36
N LEU A 375 22.82 -25.14 -6.33
CA LEU A 375 23.50 -24.46 -7.43
C LEU A 375 24.93 -24.96 -7.65
N MET A 376 25.64 -25.35 -6.58
CA MET A 376 26.95 -25.98 -6.69
C MET A 376 26.86 -27.36 -7.35
N GLY A 377 25.88 -28.18 -6.96
CA GLY A 377 25.65 -29.50 -7.54
C GLY A 377 25.27 -29.50 -9.02
N LEU A 378 24.79 -28.37 -9.56
CA LEU A 378 24.53 -28.20 -11.01
C LEU A 378 25.77 -27.81 -11.82
N ARG A 379 26.87 -27.44 -11.16
CA ARG A 379 28.14 -27.07 -11.81
C ARG A 379 29.11 -28.22 -11.96
N GLU A 380 28.95 -29.24 -11.12
CA GLU A 380 29.65 -30.53 -11.20
C GLU A 380 29.02 -31.40 -12.29
#